data_AF-A0A968KFV2-F1
#
_entry.id   AF-A0A968KFV2-F1
#
_cell.length_a   1.000
_cell.length_b   1.000
_cell.length_c   1.000
_cell.angle_alpha   90.00
_cell.angle_beta   90.00
_cell.angle_gamma   90.00
#
_symmetry.space_group_name_H-M   'P 1'
#
loop_
_entity.id
_entity.type
_entity.pdbx_description
1 polymer ?
#
loop_
_entity_poly.entity_id
_entity_poly.type
_entity_poly.pdbx_seq_one_letter_code
_entity_poly.pdbx_strand_id
1 'polypeptide(L)' 'TCGQTAINWVLRQPGIATALVGVKNEKQMEENVKATGWEPEPEFQEQIEEIFAPATSAA' A
#
# COMPACT_ATOMS: atom_id res chain seq x y z
N THR A 1 -2.02 -2.89 -9.53
CA THR A 1 -1.41 -1.64 -10.07
C THR A 1 -0.65 -0.95 -8.96
N CYS A 2 0.19 0.06 -9.24
CA CYS A 2 0.87 0.79 -8.16
C CYS A 2 -0.11 1.39 -7.14
N GLY A 3 -1.27 1.90 -7.60
CA GLY A 3 -2.33 2.39 -6.71
C GLY A 3 -2.89 1.29 -5.80
N GLN A 4 -3.21 0.13 -6.35
CA GLN A 4 -3.67 -1.01 -5.56
C GLN A 4 -2.62 -1.49 -4.54
N THR A 5 -1.36 -1.57 -4.95
CA THR A 5 -0.26 -1.96 -4.05
C THR A 5 -0.13 -0.97 -2.89
N ALA A 6 -0.17 0.34 -3.18
CA ALA A 6 -0.08 1.37 -2.16
C ALA A 6 -1.25 1.32 -1.17
N ILE A 7 -2.48 1.18 -1.66
CA ILE A 7 -3.68 1.08 -0.80
C ILE A 7 -3.62 -0.19 0.07
N ASN A 8 -3.24 -1.33 -0.53
CA ASN A 8 -3.10 -2.61 0.16
C ASN A 8 -2.04 -2.54 1.29
N TRP A 9 -0.91 -1.89 1.03
CA TRP A 9 0.15 -1.67 2.02
C TRP A 9 -0.32 -0.76 3.16
N VAL A 10 -0.99 0.36 2.87
CA VAL A 10 -1.52 1.28 3.91
C VAL A 10 -2.48 0.55 4.86
N LEU A 11 -3.38 -0.27 4.32
CA LEU A 11 -4.35 -1.02 5.12
C LEU A 11 -3.72 -2.10 6.02
N ARG A 12 -2.45 -2.44 5.81
CA ARG A 12 -1.70 -3.42 6.60
C ARG A 12 -0.78 -2.80 7.65
N GLN A 13 -0.66 -1.48 7.67
CA GLN A 13 0.19 -0.81 8.64
C GLN A 13 -0.40 -0.90 10.05
N PRO A 14 0.42 -1.17 11.08
CA PRO A 14 -0.04 -1.22 12.46
C PRO A 14 -0.74 0.07 12.87
N GLY A 15 -1.93 -0.06 13.46
CA GLY A 15 -2.71 1.09 13.95
C GLY A 15 -3.53 1.83 12.88
N ILE A 16 -3.50 1.41 11.61
CA ILE A 16 -4.35 1.97 10.57
C ILE A 16 -5.62 1.11 10.41
N ALA A 17 -6.78 1.72 10.67
CA ALA A 17 -8.07 1.04 10.55
C ALA A 17 -8.75 1.26 9.19
N THR A 18 -8.43 2.35 8.47
CA THR A 18 -9.12 2.72 7.22
C THR A 18 -8.21 3.55 6.32
N ALA A 19 -8.22 3.25 5.02
CA ALA A 19 -7.61 4.08 3.98
C ALA A 19 -8.70 4.89 3.25
N LEU A 20 -8.64 6.21 3.34
CA LEU A 20 -9.54 7.11 2.59
C LEU A 20 -8.90 7.49 1.26
N VAL A 21 -9.47 7.03 0.15
CA VAL A 21 -8.90 7.19 -1.19
C VAL A 21 -9.87 7.93 -2.10
N GLY A 22 -9.41 9.02 -2.72
CA GLY A 22 -10.21 9.80 -3.67
C GLY A 22 -10.34 9.11 -5.03
N VAL A 23 -11.45 9.35 -5.72
CA VAL A 23 -11.72 8.85 -7.08
C VAL A 23 -12.35 9.95 -7.93
N LYS A 24 -12.01 9.98 -9.22
CA LYS A 24 -12.59 10.90 -10.22
C LYS A 24 -13.64 10.24 -11.11
N ASN A 25 -13.67 8.91 -11.14
CA ASN A 25 -14.60 8.13 -11.97
C ASN A 25 -14.78 6.73 -11.38
N GLU A 26 -15.77 6.01 -11.91
CA GLU A 26 -16.16 4.65 -11.49
C GLU A 26 -15.01 3.64 -11.63
N LYS A 27 -14.26 3.69 -12.73
CA LYS A 27 -13.13 2.77 -12.94
C LYS A 27 -12.09 2.85 -11.82
N GLN A 28 -11.79 4.06 -11.33
CA GLN A 28 -10.87 4.25 -10.20
C GLN A 28 -11.46 3.72 -8.89
N MET A 29 -12.78 3.83 -8.70
CA MET A 29 -13.46 3.22 -7.55
C MET A 29 -13.31 1.71 -7.56
N GLU A 30 -13.62 1.05 -8.68
CA GLU A 30 -13.43 -0.39 -8.83
C GLU A 30 -11.98 -0.81 -8.65
N GLU A 31 -11.04 -0.04 -9.20
CA GLU A 31 -9.61 -0.31 -9.07
C GLU A 31 -9.15 -0.24 -7.62
N ASN A 32 -9.59 0.78 -6.86
CA ASN A 32 -9.28 0.93 -5.44
C ASN A 32 -9.86 -0.22 -4.61
N VAL A 33 -11.08 -0.68 -4.90
CA VAL A 33 -11.70 -1.83 -4.19
C VAL A 33 -10.89 -3.10 -4.40
N LYS A 34 -10.38 -3.33 -5.61
CA LYS A 34 -9.51 -4.48 -5.95
C LYS A 34 -8.14 -4.45 -5.26
N ALA A 35 -7.81 -3.39 -4.53
CA ALA A 35 -6.64 -3.38 -3.64
C ALA A 35 -6.81 -4.29 -2.41
N THR A 36 -8.04 -4.68 -2.09
CA THR A 36 -8.36 -5.52 -0.93
C THR A 36 -8.47 -7.01 -1.31
N GLY A 37 -8.47 -7.90 -0.31
CA GLY A 37 -8.76 -9.33 -0.51
C GLY A 37 -7.60 -10.19 -1.00
N TRP A 38 -6.39 -9.63 -1.10
CA TRP A 38 -5.16 -10.37 -1.38
C TRP A 38 -4.02 -9.87 -0.49
N GLU A 39 -3.04 -10.73 -0.26
CA GLU A 39 -1.83 -10.46 0.52
C GLU A 39 -0.61 -10.57 -0.40
N PRO A 40 0.32 -9.60 -0.35
CA PRO A 40 1.60 -9.76 -1.02
C PRO A 40 2.42 -10.88 -0.36
N GLU A 41 3.29 -11.52 -1.14
CA GLU A 41 4.30 -12.42 -0.60
C GLU A 41 5.20 -11.67 0.40
N PRO A 42 5.65 -12.30 1.49
CA PRO A 42 6.47 -11.64 2.51
C PRO A 42 7.71 -10.95 1.94
N GLU A 43 8.39 -11.58 0.97
CA GLU A 43 9.57 -11.02 0.30
C GLU A 43 9.25 -9.68 -0.41
N PHE A 44 8.08 -9.58 -1.03
CA PHE A 44 7.68 -8.34 -1.70
C PHE A 44 7.40 -7.22 -0.68
N GLN A 45 6.85 -7.58 0.48
CA GLN A 45 6.66 -6.63 1.56
C GLN A 45 8.00 -6.14 2.12
N GLU A 46 8.97 -7.03 2.33
CA GLU A 46 10.33 -6.67 2.76
C GLU A 46 11.01 -5.72 1.77
N GLN A 47 10.88 -5.96 0.46
CA GLN A 47 11.42 -5.08 -0.56
C GLN A 47 10.81 -3.67 -0.51
N ILE A 48 9.51 -3.54 -0.22
CA ILE A 48 8.86 -2.23 -0.04
C ILE A 48 9.49 -1.51 1.15
N GLU A 49 9.62 -2.19 2.29
CA GLU A 49 10.21 -1.60 3.50
C GLU A 49 11.66 -1.18 3.29
N GLU A 50 12.46 -1.96 2.55
CA GLU A 50 13.84 -1.62 2.21
C GLU A 50 13.93 -0.33 1.37
N ILE A 51 13.06 -0.20 0.36
CA ILE A 51 13.02 1.00 -0.51
C ILE A 51 12.65 2.27 0.27
N PHE A 52 11.75 2.14 1.25
CA PHE A 52 11.29 3.27 2.07
C PHE A 52 12.04 3.43 3.38
N ALA A 53 13.03 2.59 3.66
CA ALA A 53 13.86 2.70 4.85
C ALA A 53 14.51 4.09 4.90
N PRO A 54 14.51 4.76 6.07
CA PRO A 54 15.18 6.05 6.19
C PRO A 54 16.65 5.87 5.81
N ALA A 55 17.19 6.80 5.02
CA ALA A 55 18.63 6.83 4.77
C ALA A 55 19.33 6.88 6.12
N THR A 56 20.06 5.83 6.46
CA THR A 56 20.85 5.77 7.70
C THR A 56 21.83 6.94 7.67
N SER A 57 21.49 8.05 8.32
CA SER A 57 22.46 9.10 8.61
C SER A 57 23.42 8.50 9.63
N ALA A 58 24.56 8.02 9.16
CA ALA A 58 25.72 7.81 10.02
C ALA A 58 26.05 9.16 10.66
N ALA A 59 25.71 9.30 11.93
CA ALA A 59 26.26 10.31 12.84
C ALA A 59 27.32 9.63 13.70
#